data_AF-A0AAE1B9M1-F1
#
_entry.id   AF-A0AAE1B9M1-F1
#
_cell.length_a   1.000
_cell.length_b   1.000
_cell.length_c   1.000
_cell.angle_alpha   90.00
_cell.angle_beta   90.00
_cell.angle_gamma   90.00
#
_symmetry.space_group_name_H-M   'P 1'
#
loop_
_entity.id
_entity.type
_entity.pdbx_description
1 polymer ?
#
loop_
_entity_poly.entity_id
_entity_poly.type
_entity_poly.pdbx_seq_one_letter_code
_entity_poly.pdbx_strand_id
1 'polypeptide(L)'
;MKDRTCYEGQFINGEIKGNGCKFFASSKAKYTGQFLNGEMHGHGIMTYHNGNVYEGQWYKNKKQDPEGFVILRTSDKAVYEGTFHVHVRDGEGTQTYE
;
A
#
# COMPACT_ATOMS: atom_id res chain seq x y z
N MET A 1 19.67 17.06 -5.95
CA MET A 1 18.27 16.89 -6.40
C MET A 1 17.46 16.50 -5.17
N LYS A 2 16.34 17.17 -4.92
CA LYS A 2 15.62 17.12 -3.65
C LYS A 2 14.97 15.73 -3.47
N ASP A 3 15.45 14.92 -2.53
CA ASP A 3 14.87 13.65 -2.09
C ASP A 3 13.49 13.89 -1.45
N ARG A 4 12.50 14.26 -2.26
CA ARG A 4 11.16 14.60 -1.79
C ARG A 4 10.39 13.32 -1.49
N THR A 5 10.67 12.73 -0.33
CA THR A 5 9.70 11.87 0.33
C THR A 5 8.47 12.73 0.58
N CYS A 6 7.39 12.47 -0.16
CA CYS A 6 6.15 13.24 -0.07
C CYS A 6 5.12 12.40 0.66
N TYR A 7 4.41 13.01 1.61
CA TYR A 7 3.24 12.42 2.23
C TYR A 7 2.04 13.32 1.95
N GLU A 8 0.97 12.72 1.47
CA GLU A 8 -0.33 13.35 1.30
C GLU A 8 -1.35 12.49 2.03
N GLY A 9 -2.05 13.04 3.01
CA GLY A 9 -3.03 12.27 3.77
C GLY A 9 -3.45 12.95 5.04
N GLN A 10 -4.17 12.19 5.87
CA GLN A 10 -4.74 12.71 7.10
C GLN A 10 -3.66 12.93 8.18
N PHE A 11 -3.77 14.07 8.85
CA PHE A 11 -3.04 14.39 10.07
C PHE A 11 -4.04 14.53 11.21
N ILE A 12 -3.91 13.71 12.25
CA ILE A 12 -4.75 13.77 13.44
C ILE A 12 -3.82 14.12 14.60
N ASN A 13 -4.08 15.23 15.28
CA ASN A 13 -3.24 15.75 16.37
C ASN A 13 -1.76 16.00 15.97
N GLY A 14 -1.52 16.38 14.72
CA GLY A 14 -0.17 16.61 14.19
C GLY A 14 0.58 15.33 13.78
N GLU A 15 -0.02 14.15 13.99
CA GLU A 15 0.53 12.88 13.56
C GLU A 15 -0.15 12.37 12.30
N ILE A 16 0.64 11.77 11.42
CA ILE A 16 0.15 11.07 10.23
C ILE A 16 -0.67 9.87 10.68
N LYS A 17 -1.99 9.93 10.48
CA LYS A 17 -2.93 8.91 10.93
C LYS A 17 -4.15 8.86 10.02
N GLY A 18 -4.62 7.66 9.73
CA GLY A 18 -5.73 7.44 8.79
C GLY A 18 -5.20 7.11 7.39
N ASN A 19 -5.98 7.41 6.35
CA ASN A 19 -5.58 7.09 5.00
C ASN A 19 -4.62 8.14 4.43
N GLY A 20 -3.61 7.69 3.69
CA GLY A 20 -2.65 8.56 3.04
C GLY A 20 -1.87 7.87 1.93
N CYS A 21 -0.99 8.65 1.32
CA CYS A 21 -0.09 8.26 0.27
C CYS A 21 1.30 8.78 0.59
N LYS A 22 2.29 7.90 0.63
CA LYS A 22 3.71 8.22 0.86
C LYS A 22 4.56 7.77 -0.30
N PHE A 23 5.28 8.70 -0.92
CA PHE A 23 6.31 8.41 -1.90
C PHE A 23 7.67 8.33 -1.20
N PHE A 24 8.38 7.23 -1.38
CA PHE A 24 9.72 6.99 -0.86
C PHE A 24 10.74 7.28 -1.96
N ALA A 25 11.44 8.41 -1.85
CA ALA A 25 12.41 8.81 -2.86
C ALA A 25 13.60 7.83 -2.97
N SER A 26 14.03 7.24 -1.85
CA SER A 26 15.17 6.32 -1.77
C SER A 26 14.96 5.02 -2.57
N SER A 27 13.77 4.43 -2.49
CA SER A 27 13.41 3.21 -3.21
C SER A 27 12.60 3.46 -4.48
N LYS A 28 12.26 4.73 -4.75
CA LYS A 28 11.26 5.15 -5.75
C LYS A 28 9.94 4.35 -5.62
N ALA A 29 9.59 3.96 -4.39
CA ALA A 29 8.36 3.23 -4.09
C ALA A 29 7.26 4.20 -3.66
N LYS A 30 6.02 3.82 -3.85
CA LYS A 30 4.84 4.58 -3.43
C LYS A 30 3.95 3.67 -2.60
N TYR A 31 3.61 4.10 -1.39
CA TYR A 31 2.61 3.43 -0.56
C TYR A 31 1.33 4.26 -0.54
N THR A 32 0.19 3.61 -0.66
CA THR A 32 -1.14 4.19 -0.48
C THR A 32 -1.92 3.28 0.45
N GLY A 33 -2.41 3.80 1.58
CA GLY A 33 -3.15 2.99 2.54
C GLY A 33 -3.24 3.66 3.88
N GLN A 34 -3.50 2.84 4.89
CA GLN A 34 -3.62 3.30 6.26
C GLN A 34 -2.25 3.60 6.88
N PHE A 35 -2.25 4.62 7.73
CA PHE A 35 -1.13 5.05 8.54
C PHE A 35 -1.55 5.18 9.99
N LEU A 36 -0.62 4.88 10.88
CA LEU A 36 -0.75 5.12 12.31
C LEU A 36 0.57 5.68 12.82
N ASN A 37 0.53 6.89 13.38
CA ASN A 37 1.69 7.60 13.94
C ASN A 37 2.87 7.72 12.94
N GLY A 38 2.58 7.97 11.67
CA GLY A 38 3.60 8.08 10.61
C GLY A 38 4.10 6.76 10.04
N GLU A 39 3.66 5.63 10.58
CA GLU A 39 4.00 4.29 10.11
C GLU A 39 2.90 3.70 9.23
N MET A 40 3.29 2.94 8.21
CA MET A 40 2.34 2.15 7.41
C MET A 40 1.70 1.10 8.32
N HIS A 41 0.38 1.05 8.33
CA HIS A 41 -0.42 0.23 9.23
C HIS A 41 -1.72 -0.19 8.53
N GLY A 42 -2.34 -1.30 8.92
CA GLY A 42 -3.62 -1.76 8.36
C GLY A 42 -3.51 -2.17 6.90
N HIS A 43 -4.58 -2.00 6.13
CA HIS A 43 -4.56 -2.34 4.70
C HIS A 43 -3.84 -1.26 3.89
N GLY A 44 -2.98 -1.69 2.96
CA GLY A 44 -2.28 -0.75 2.09
C GLY A 44 -1.61 -1.40 0.88
N ILE A 45 -1.41 -0.57 -0.13
CA ILE A 45 -0.85 -0.90 -1.43
C ILE A 45 0.53 -0.23 -1.58
N MET A 46 1.58 -1.02 -1.78
CA MET A 46 2.93 -0.56 -2.05
C MET A 46 3.32 -0.86 -3.50
N THR A 47 3.48 0.18 -4.30
CA THR A 47 4.05 0.13 -5.65
C THR A 47 5.55 0.32 -5.60
N TYR A 48 6.31 -0.63 -6.11
CA TYR A 48 7.76 -0.58 -6.21
C TYR A 48 8.20 -0.03 -7.56
N HIS A 49 9.45 0.45 -7.63
CA HIS A 49 10.01 1.03 -8.85
C HIS A 49 10.12 0.05 -10.02
N ASN A 50 10.14 -1.25 -9.74
CA ASN A 50 10.20 -2.31 -10.75
C ASN A 50 8.82 -2.64 -11.35
N GLY A 51 7.76 -1.94 -10.93
CA GLY A 51 6.39 -2.18 -11.38
C GLY A 51 5.65 -3.23 -10.56
N ASN A 52 6.32 -3.91 -9.62
CA ASN A 52 5.65 -4.80 -8.69
C ASN A 52 4.81 -3.98 -7.72
N VAL A 53 3.63 -4.48 -7.41
CA VAL A 53 2.75 -3.90 -6.41
C VAL A 53 2.46 -4.97 -5.38
N TYR A 54 2.52 -4.61 -4.10
CA TYR A 54 2.05 -5.44 -3.00
C TYR A 54 0.78 -4.82 -2.43
N GLU A 55 -0.26 -5.61 -2.26
CA GLU A 55 -1.48 -5.21 -1.54
C GLU A 55 -1.70 -6.17 -0.37
N GLY A 56 -1.90 -5.62 0.83
CA GLY A 56 -2.18 -6.44 2.01
C GLY A 56 -2.02 -5.69 3.31
N GLN A 57 -1.91 -6.45 4.40
CA GLN A 57 -1.82 -5.91 5.75
C GLN A 57 -0.39 -5.44 6.10
N TRP A 58 -0.33 -4.33 6.81
CA TRP A 58 0.87 -3.67 7.30
C TRP A 58 0.78 -3.45 8.80
N TYR A 59 1.89 -3.62 9.50
CA TYR A 59 2.02 -3.26 10.91
C TYR A 59 3.40 -2.69 11.15
N LYS A 60 3.46 -1.44 11.63
CA LYS A 60 4.73 -0.72 11.91
C LYS A 60 5.72 -0.80 10.76
N ASN A 61 5.27 -0.41 9.56
CA ASN A 61 6.06 -0.44 8.31
C ASN A 61 6.45 -1.83 7.78
N LYS A 62 5.97 -2.92 8.38
CA LYS A 62 6.26 -4.29 7.94
C LYS A 62 5.02 -4.94 7.33
N LYS A 63 5.20 -5.56 6.17
CA LYS A 63 4.20 -6.47 5.58
C LYS A 63 3.93 -7.60 6.57
N GLN A 64 2.66 -7.83 6.86
CA GLN A 64 2.25 -8.93 7.73
C GLN A 64 2.08 -10.23 6.96
N ASP A 65 1.75 -10.13 5.68
CA ASP A 65 1.63 -11.27 4.79
C ASP A 65 2.76 -11.22 3.74
N PRO A 66 3.84 -12.00 3.89
CA PRO A 66 4.89 -12.05 2.88
C PRO A 66 4.41 -12.67 1.56
N GLU A 67 3.33 -13.44 1.57
CA GLU A 67 2.66 -13.99 0.38
C GLU A 67 1.53 -13.10 -0.14
N GLY A 68 1.33 -11.91 0.45
CA GLY A 68 0.27 -11.01 0.06
C GLY A 68 0.34 -10.62 -1.41
N PHE A 69 -0.84 -10.31 -1.95
CA PHE A 69 -1.17 -10.05 -3.34
C PHE A 69 -0.11 -9.25 -4.09
N VAL A 70 0.53 -9.90 -5.07
CA VAL A 70 1.42 -9.22 -6.01
C VAL A 70 0.66 -8.84 -7.27
N ILE A 71 0.51 -7.54 -7.50
CA ILE A 71 -0.04 -6.98 -8.73
C ILE A 71 1.15 -6.60 -9.62
N LEU A 72 1.41 -7.38 -10.67
CA LEU A 72 2.35 -6.99 -11.73
C LEU A 72 1.60 -6.09 -12.73
N ARG A 73 2.04 -4.84 -12.89
CA ARG A 73 1.56 -3.95 -13.95
C ARG A 73 2.60 -3.83 -15.05
N THR A 74 2.48 -4.66 -16.08
CA THR A 74 3.07 -4.35 -17.39
C THR A 74 2.17 -3.37 -18.12
N SER A 75 2.78 -2.38 -18.78
CA SER A 75 2.11 -1.31 -19.51
C SER A 75 1.13 -1.85 -20.56
N ASP A 76 -0.17 -1.80 -20.30
CA ASP A 76 -1.09 -0.78 -20.85
C ASP A 76 -2.56 -1.07 -20.48
N LYS A 77 -2.94 -2.32 -20.21
CA LYS A 77 -4.31 -2.67 -19.83
C LYS A 77 -4.31 -4.03 -19.16
N ALA A 78 -4.90 -4.06 -17.97
CA ALA A 78 -5.11 -5.24 -17.14
C ALA A 78 -3.85 -5.84 -16.47
N VAL A 79 -4.02 -5.97 -15.17
CA VAL A 79 -3.15 -6.59 -14.17
C VAL A 79 -3.51 -8.07 -14.07
N TYR A 80 -2.53 -8.97 -13.87
CA TYR A 80 -2.52 -10.03 -12.85
C TYR A 80 -1.56 -11.18 -13.20
N GLU A 81 -0.87 -11.75 -12.20
CA GLU A 81 -0.79 -13.23 -12.03
C GLU A 81 -0.26 -13.64 -10.62
N GLY A 82 -1.19 -14.09 -9.75
CA GLY A 82 -1.04 -15.00 -8.56
C GLY A 82 -0.23 -14.56 -7.32
N THR A 83 -0.52 -14.92 -6.06
CA THR A 83 -1.64 -15.64 -5.39
C THR A 83 -2.18 -14.80 -4.24
N PHE A 84 -3.48 -14.90 -4.02
CA PHE A 84 -4.23 -14.44 -2.86
C PHE A 84 -4.06 -15.47 -1.72
N HIS A 85 -3.65 -15.08 -0.52
CA HIS A 85 -4.15 -15.73 0.69
C HIS A 85 -5.30 -14.86 1.21
N VAL A 86 -6.54 -15.18 0.80
CA VAL A 86 -7.75 -14.64 1.42
C VAL A 86 -7.65 -14.94 2.92
N HIS A 87 -7.27 -13.94 3.71
CA HIS A 87 -7.61 -13.98 5.12
C HIS A 87 -9.12 -13.79 5.18
N VAL A 88 -9.78 -14.93 5.31
CA VAL A 88 -11.17 -15.06 5.66
C VAL A 88 -11.42 -14.14 6.87
N ARG A 89 -12.26 -13.12 6.63
CA ARG A 89 -13.12 -12.38 7.59
C ARG A 89 -12.44 -11.44 8.59
N ASP A 90 -12.76 -10.16 8.52
CA ASP A 90 -13.82 -9.51 9.32
C ASP A 90 -13.85 -8.00 8.99
N GLY A 91 -14.92 -7.52 8.35
CA GLY A 91 -15.07 -6.11 7.98
C GLY A 91 -15.76 -5.96 6.62
N GLU A 92 -16.88 -5.27 6.61
CA GLU A 92 -17.74 -5.07 5.43
C GLU A 92 -16.98 -4.44 4.25
N GLY A 93 -17.09 -5.08 3.08
CA GLY A 93 -16.75 -4.46 1.81
C GLY A 93 -16.13 -5.40 0.79
N THR A 94 -16.81 -5.62 -0.33
CA THR A 94 -16.12 -5.92 -1.59
C THR A 94 -16.83 -5.14 -2.68
N GLN A 95 -16.10 -4.22 -3.31
CA GLN A 95 -16.52 -3.51 -4.51
C GLN A 95 -15.78 -4.16 -5.69
N THR A 96 -16.56 -4.77 -6.58
CA THR A 96 -16.09 -5.29 -7.86
C THR A 96 -16.35 -4.23 -8.92
N TYR A 97 -15.36 -3.88 -9.73
CA TYR A 97 -15.63 -3.15 -10.99
C TYR A 97 -15.84 -4.19 -12.09
N GLU A 98 -16.98 -4.07 -12.79
CA GLU A 98 -17.38 -4.85 -13.97
C GLU A 98 -16.48 -4.58 -15.19
#